data_AF-A0A497DGC1-F1
#
_entry.id   AF-A0A497DGC1-F1
#
_cell.length_a   1.000
_cell.length_b   1.000
_cell.length_c   1.000
_cell.angle_alpha   90.00
_cell.angle_beta   90.00
_cell.angle_gamma   90.00
#
_symmetry.space_group_name_H-M   'P 1'
#
loop_
_entity.id
_entity.type
_entity.pdbx_description
1 polymer ?
#
loop_
_entity_poly.entity_id
_entity_poly.type
_entity_poly.pdbx_seq_one_letter_code
_entity_poly.pdbx_strand_id
1 'polypeptide(L)' 'FWDGAFWVTPDTPLLAGTMRASLLARDLIRESKIIPEDIDKFRKLKLINAMNGLQNAPEIPIESIH' A
#
# COMPACT_ATOMS: atom_id res chain seq x y z
N PHE A 1 -0.94 1.97 -1.15
CA PHE A 1 -1.42 3.08 -1.98
C PHE A 1 -1.72 4.28 -1.10
N TRP A 2 -1.46 5.50 -1.57
CA TRP A 2 -1.79 6.73 -0.85
C TRP A 2 -3.06 7.36 -1.43
N ASP A 3 -4.13 7.42 -0.64
CA ASP A 3 -5.45 7.93 -1.06
C ASP A 3 -5.58 9.47 -0.95
N GLY A 4 -4.54 10.14 -0.46
CA GLY A 4 -4.55 11.58 -0.16
C GLY A 4 -4.49 11.90 1.32
N ALA A 5 -4.84 10.97 2.20
CA ALA A 5 -4.86 11.12 3.65
C ALA A 5 -4.21 9.97 4.41
N PHE A 6 -4.34 8.74 3.91
CA PHE A 6 -3.85 7.52 4.56
C PHE A 6 -3.17 6.57 3.56
N TRP A 7 -2.27 5.75 4.12
CA TRP A 7 -1.76 4.59 3.41
C TRP A 7 -2.77 3.46 3.51
N VAL A 8 -3.24 2.97 2.37
CA VAL A 8 -4.16 1.84 2.26
C VAL A 8 -3.50 0.65 1.56
N THR A 9 -3.91 -0.56 1.94
CA THR A 9 -3.51 -1.84 1.35
C THR A 9 -4.74 -2.61 0.90
N PRO A 10 -4.68 -3.42 -0.18
CA PRO A 10 -5.80 -4.25 -0.58
C PRO A 10 -6.29 -5.13 0.56
N ASP A 11 -7.62 -5.17 0.75
CA ASP A 11 -8.30 -6.06 1.69
C ASP A 11 -8.18 -7.55 1.31
N THR A 12 -7.97 -7.81 0.02
CA THR A 12 -7.80 -9.15 -0.55
C THR A 12 -6.40 -9.30 -1.15
N PRO A 13 -5.33 -9.37 -0.32
CA PRO A 13 -3.97 -9.47 -0.82
C PRO A 13 -3.69 -10.87 -1.38
N LEU A 14 -2.81 -10.97 -2.38
CA LEU A 14 -2.31 -12.27 -2.86
C LEU A 14 -1.59 -13.06 -1.74
N LEU A 15 -0.85 -12.33 -0.90
CA LEU A 15 -0.15 -12.87 0.26
C LEU A 15 -0.37 -11.96 1.47
N ALA A 16 -0.82 -12.54 2.58
CA ALA A 16 -0.92 -11.86 3.88
C ALA A 16 0.47 -11.67 4.51
N GLY A 17 1.30 -10.79 3.93
CA GLY A 17 2.69 -10.59 4.33
C GLY A 17 2.87 -10.10 5.77
N THR A 18 3.94 -10.52 6.44
CA THR A 18 4.25 -10.17 7.84
C THR A 18 4.41 -8.67 8.07
N MET A 19 5.06 -7.96 7.14
CA MET A 19 5.18 -6.50 7.18
C MET A 19 3.81 -5.82 7.13
N ARG A 20 2.93 -6.25 6.22
CA ARG A 20 1.54 -5.75 6.12
C ARG A 20 0.80 -5.96 7.44
N ALA A 21 0.86 -7.16 8.01
CA ALA A 21 0.22 -7.48 9.29
C ALA A 21 0.75 -6.59 10.44
N SER A 22 2.06 -6.39 10.52
CA SER A 22 2.68 -5.51 11.53
C SER A 22 2.24 -4.05 11.40
N LEU A 23 2.14 -3.54 10.17
CA LEU A 23 1.70 -2.16 9.92
C LEU A 23 0.22 -1.96 10.25
N LEU A 24 -0.63 -2.95 9.95
CA LEU A 24 -2.05 -2.95 10.33
C LEU A 24 -2.22 -2.96 11.85
N ALA A 25 -1.49 -3.84 12.56
CA ALA A 25 -1.54 -3.92 14.02
C ALA A 25 -1.08 -2.64 14.74
N ARG A 26 -0.37 -1.75 14.02
CA ARG A 26 0.12 -0.46 14.52
C ARG A 26 -0.69 0.73 13.99
N ASP A 27 -1.79 0.48 13.28
CA ASP A 27 -2.64 1.49 12.63
C ASP A 27 -1.88 2.43 11.68
N LEU A 28 -0.75 1.97 11.12
CA LEU A 28 0.06 2.76 10.18
C LEU A 28 -0.47 2.70 8.74
N ILE A 29 -1.23 1.65 8.42
CA ILE A 29 -1.96 1.49 7.16
C ILE A 29 -3.36 0.96 7.44
N ARG A 30 -4.25 1.05 6.46
CA ARG A 30 -5.63 0.52 6.54
C ARG A 30 -5.95 -0.43 5.40
N GLU A 31 -6.82 -1.38 5.65
CA GLU A 31 -7.38 -2.21 4.58
C GLU A 31 -8.44 -1.40 3.82
N SER A 32 -8.43 -1.52 2.49
CA SER A 32 -9.45 -0.97 1.61
C SER A 32 -9.64 -1.91 0.43
N LYS A 33 -10.85 -1.96 -0.10
CA LYS A 33 -11.08 -2.54 -1.42
C LYS A 33 -10.34 -1.69 -2.45
N ILE A 34 -9.52 -2.33 -3.28
CA ILE A 34 -8.76 -1.69 -4.36
C ILE A 34 -8.86 -2.62 -5.56
N ILE A 35 -9.53 -2.16 -6.63
CA ILE A 35 -9.59 -2.86 -7.91
C ILE A 35 -8.65 -2.17 -8.93
N PRO A 36 -8.22 -2.84 -10.02
CA PRO A 36 -7.32 -2.25 -11.02
C PRO A 36 -7.80 -0.90 -11.56
N GLU A 37 -9.12 -0.71 -11.70
CA GLU A 37 -9.75 0.53 -12.16
C GLU A 37 -9.65 1.68 -11.15
N ASP A 38 -9.29 1.39 -9.89
CA ASP A 38 -9.07 2.39 -8.85
C ASP A 38 -7.63 2.94 -8.84
N ILE A 39 -6.69 2.33 -9.59
CA ILE A 39 -5.26 2.65 -9.47
C ILE A 39 -5.00 4.16 -9.68
N ASP A 40 -5.67 4.75 -10.66
CA ASP A 40 -5.55 6.18 -11.00
C ASP A 40 -6.14 7.13 -9.93
N LYS A 41 -6.91 6.62 -8.97
CA LYS A 41 -7.46 7.40 -7.85
C LYS A 41 -6.41 7.66 -6.77
N PHE A 42 -5.29 6.96 -6.79
CA PHE A 42 -4.22 7.11 -5.83
C PHE A 42 -3.11 8.03 -6.37
N ARG A 43 -2.33 8.64 -5.48
CA ARG A 43 -1.22 9.53 -5.91
C ARG A 43 0.10 8.79 -6.07
N LYS A 44 0.34 7.80 -5.21
CA LYS A 44 1.58 7.04 -5.14
C LYS A 44 1.37 5.69 -4.46
N LEU A 45 2.31 4.78 -4.64
CA LEU A 45 2.38 3.50 -3.95
C LEU A 45 3.76 3.25 -3.34
N LYS A 46 3.81 2.27 -2.45
CA LYS A 46 5.04 1.68 -1.92
C LYS A 46 4.90 0.16 -1.98
N LEU A 47 5.97 -0.52 -2.37
CA LEU A 47 6.06 -1.97 -2.26
C LEU A 47 6.67 -2.33 -0.91
N ILE A 48 5.86 -2.98 -0.06
CA ILE A 48 6.28 -3.42 1.28
C ILE A 48 6.49 -4.93 1.29
N ASN A 49 7.50 -5.38 2.02
CA ASN A 49 7.77 -6.79 2.28
C ASN A 49 8.57 -6.92 3.59
N ALA A 50 9.02 -8.12 3.95
CA ALA A 50 9.79 -8.33 5.19
C ALA A 50 11.09 -7.49 5.27
N MET A 51 11.68 -7.16 4.13
CA MET A 51 12.91 -6.36 4.03
C MET A 51 12.63 -4.86 3.89
N ASN A 52 11.47 -4.49 3.33
CA ASN A 52 11.08 -3.12 2.99
C ASN A 52 9.87 -2.69 3.81
N GLY A 53 10.10 -1.89 4.85
CA GLY A 53 9.05 -1.28 5.66
C GLY A 53 8.50 0.02 5.07
N LEU A 54 7.39 0.52 5.63
CA LEU A 54 6.69 1.71 5.15
C LEU A 54 7.57 2.97 5.12
N GLN A 55 8.50 3.11 6.07
CA GLN A 55 9.39 4.27 6.17
C GLN A 55 10.50 4.28 5.10
N ASN A 56 11.03 3.13 4.72
CA ASN A 56 12.22 3.01 3.86
C ASN A 56 11.88 2.64 2.41
N ALA A 57 10.71 2.03 2.17
CA ALA A 57 10.30 1.68 0.82
C ALA A 57 10.15 2.95 -0.04
N PRO A 58 10.65 2.91 -1.29
CA PRO A 58 10.55 4.05 -2.20
C PRO A 58 9.09 4.35 -2.53
N GLU A 59 8.78 5.64 -2.67
CA GLU A 59 7.51 6.09 -3.20
C GLU A 59 7.55 6.04 -4.73
N ILE A 60 6.59 5.33 -5.31
CA ILE A 60 6.42 5.20 -6.75
C ILE A 60 5.18 6.01 -7.12
N PRO A 61 5.30 7.07 -7.93
CA PRO A 61 4.15 7.79 -8.47
C PRO A 61 3.25 6.83 -9.26
N ILE A 62 1.93 6.98 -9.16
CA ILE A 62 1.01 6.13 -9.95
C ILE A 62 1.23 6.32 -11.45
N GLU A 63 1.61 7.53 -11.86
CA GLU A 63 1.98 7.89 -13.23
C GLU A 63 3.11 7.01 -13.82
N SER A 64 3.91 6.35 -12.97
CA SER A 64 5.00 5.45 -13.37
C SER A 64 4.56 4.00 -13.62
N ILE A 65 3.25 3.70 -13.56
CA ILE A 65 2.68 2.35 -13.68
C ILE A 65 2.18 2.08 -15.12
N HIS A 66 2.60 2.89 -16.09
CA HIS A 66 2.24 2.78 -17.50
C HIS A 66 3.40 2.29 -18.37
#